data_AF-A0A409W2B7-F1
#
_entry.id   AF-A0A409W2B7-F1
#
_cell.length_a   1.000
_cell.length_b   1.000
_cell.length_c   1.000
_cell.angle_alpha   90.00
_cell.angle_beta   90.00
_cell.angle_gamma   90.00
#
_symmetry.space_group_name_H-M   'P 1'
#
loop_
_entity.id
_entity.type
_entity.pdbx_description
1 polymer ?
#
loop_
_entity_poly.entity_id
_entity_poly.type
_entity_poly.pdbx_seq_one_letter_code
_entity_poly.pdbx_strand_id
1 'polypeptide(L)'
;MDRFRFYDIPLPSTDHGIAAQAPPPDRAWLLSHPGNPSSDGNELRMSARDIARASELALRGGDKTRKVRCVLFTTGGQVVNVWASSPPNMPRDMLDVSGYFPNGATSARVTNIPGTRTKLPRDWRIFVSNGGKKAPINRAIRKAYNVEWRGHVLMAQYSKRQNRELEEMKNIPDSQQDYAAFLLGL
;
A
#
# COMPACT_ATOMS: atom_id res chain seq x y z
N MET A 1 -3.20 -8.70 22.19
CA MET A 1 -3.66 -8.72 20.79
C MET A 1 -2.68 -7.90 19.98
N ASP A 2 -1.56 -8.50 19.59
CA ASP A 2 -0.54 -7.84 18.77
C ASP A 2 -0.57 -8.45 17.37
N ARG A 3 -1.00 -7.68 16.37
CA ARG A 3 -1.16 -8.13 14.97
C ARG A 3 -0.49 -7.20 13.95
N PHE A 4 0.68 -6.67 14.29
CA PHE A 4 1.52 -5.98 13.32
C PHE A 4 2.91 -6.62 13.32
N ARG A 5 3.23 -7.37 12.26
CA ARG A 5 4.61 -7.78 11.96
C ARG A 5 5.08 -6.92 10.81
N PHE A 6 6.01 -6.01 11.09
CA PHE A 6 6.74 -5.26 10.08
C PHE A 6 7.99 -6.07 9.74
N TYR A 7 8.15 -6.43 8.47
CA TYR A 7 9.39 -7.00 7.97
C TYR A 7 10.13 -5.91 7.21
N ASP A 8 11.22 -5.40 7.79
CA ASP A 8 12.25 -4.74 7.00
C ASP A 8 13.03 -5.85 6.30
N ILE A 9 12.77 -6.04 5.00
CA ILE A 9 13.45 -7.07 4.20
C ILE A 9 14.72 -6.43 3.64
N PRO A 10 15.93 -6.85 4.09
CA PRO A 10 17.16 -6.39 3.47
C PRO A 10 17.27 -6.95 2.04
N LEU A 11 17.67 -6.10 1.09
CA LEU A 11 17.89 -6.50 -0.30
C LEU A 11 19.12 -7.42 -0.40
N PRO A 12 19.04 -8.57 -1.09
CA PRO A 12 20.22 -9.39 -1.33
C PRO A 12 21.17 -8.71 -2.33
N SER A 13 22.46 -8.67 -2.01
CA SER A 13 23.53 -8.35 -2.95
C SER A 13 23.75 -9.57 -3.86
N THR A 14 23.54 -9.43 -5.17
CA THR A 14 23.81 -10.54 -6.09
C THR A 14 24.69 -10.15 -7.26
N ASP A 15 25.74 -10.95 -7.36
CA ASP A 15 26.79 -11.03 -8.35
C ASP A 15 26.30 -11.70 -9.65
N HIS A 16 27.07 -11.53 -10.74
CA HIS A 16 26.65 -11.69 -12.13
C HIS A 16 26.47 -13.14 -12.64
N GLY A 17 25.35 -13.41 -13.33
CA GLY A 17 25.16 -14.60 -14.18
C GLY A 17 23.89 -14.50 -15.04
N ILE A 18 24.04 -14.55 -16.37
CA ILE A 18 22.94 -14.40 -17.35
C ILE A 18 22.14 -15.71 -17.44
N ALA A 19 21.01 -15.78 -16.75
CA ALA A 19 19.91 -16.72 -16.99
C ALA A 19 18.61 -15.92 -17.12
N ALA A 20 17.59 -16.50 -17.77
CA ALA A 20 16.27 -15.88 -17.95
C ALA A 20 15.86 -15.12 -16.69
N GLN A 21 15.84 -13.78 -16.77
CA GLN A 21 15.80 -12.93 -15.59
C GLN A 21 14.52 -13.22 -14.81
N ALA A 22 14.69 -13.87 -13.65
CA ALA A 22 13.67 -13.86 -12.62
C ALA A 22 13.25 -12.39 -12.42
N PRO A 23 11.94 -12.11 -12.23
CA PRO A 23 11.49 -10.75 -11.97
C PRO A 23 12.37 -10.18 -10.85
N PRO A 24 12.87 -8.95 -11.00
CA PRO A 24 13.80 -8.37 -10.06
C PRO A 24 13.22 -8.49 -8.63
N PRO A 25 14.07 -8.70 -7.62
CA PRO A 25 13.64 -9.07 -6.26
C PRO A 25 12.65 -8.08 -5.63
N ASP A 26 12.57 -6.86 -6.16
CA ASP A 26 11.64 -5.81 -5.78
C ASP A 26 10.20 -5.99 -6.32
N ARG A 27 9.97 -6.85 -7.31
CA ARG A 27 8.65 -7.20 -7.83
C ARG A 27 8.13 -8.54 -7.31
N ALA A 28 9.03 -9.44 -6.96
CA ALA A 28 8.67 -10.78 -6.50
C ALA A 28 7.70 -10.70 -5.31
N TRP A 29 7.95 -9.84 -4.31
CA TRP A 29 7.08 -9.71 -3.14
C TRP A 29 5.72 -9.06 -3.43
N LEU A 30 5.65 -8.14 -4.41
CA LEU A 30 4.41 -7.47 -4.81
C LEU A 30 3.51 -8.47 -5.56
N LEU A 31 4.09 -9.25 -6.47
CA LEU A 31 3.40 -10.26 -7.27
C LEU A 31 3.16 -11.57 -6.50
N SER A 32 4.03 -11.92 -5.55
CA SER A 32 3.83 -13.01 -4.61
C SER A 32 3.02 -12.50 -3.43
N HIS A 33 1.72 -12.34 -3.65
CA HIS A 33 0.76 -11.87 -2.65
C HIS A 33 1.11 -12.43 -1.25
N PRO A 34 1.56 -11.61 -0.28
CA PRO A 34 1.99 -12.06 1.04
C PRO A 34 0.78 -12.35 1.92
N GLY A 35 -0.29 -12.91 1.34
CA GLY A 35 -1.43 -13.38 2.09
C GLY A 35 -0.96 -14.51 2.98
N ASN A 36 -0.82 -14.22 4.27
CA ASN A 36 -0.61 -15.26 5.26
C ASN A 36 -1.82 -16.21 5.17
N PRO A 37 -1.66 -17.46 4.72
CA PRO A 37 -2.79 -18.36 4.48
C PRO A 37 -3.58 -18.68 5.75
N SER A 38 -3.06 -18.30 6.93
CA SER A 38 -3.65 -18.58 8.23
C SER A 38 -4.88 -17.72 8.57
N SER A 39 -5.16 -16.62 7.86
CA SER A 39 -6.41 -15.87 8.07
C SER A 39 -7.49 -16.38 7.11
N ASP A 40 -8.29 -17.33 7.58
CA ASP A 40 -9.43 -17.91 6.86
C ASP A 40 -10.61 -16.94 6.64
N GLY A 41 -10.42 -15.66 6.98
CA GLY A 41 -11.41 -14.62 6.81
C GLY A 41 -11.69 -14.35 5.33
N ASN A 42 -12.93 -14.55 4.91
CA ASN A 42 -13.40 -14.05 3.62
C ASN A 42 -13.28 -12.52 3.65
N GLU A 43 -12.35 -11.97 2.88
CA GLU A 43 -12.28 -10.52 2.67
C GLU A 43 -13.51 -10.10 1.87
N LEU A 44 -14.47 -9.48 2.55
CA LEU A 44 -15.67 -8.96 1.90
C LEU A 44 -15.34 -7.69 1.14
N ARG A 45 -16.09 -7.44 0.06
CA ARG A 45 -16.02 -6.14 -0.63
C ARG A 45 -16.45 -5.05 0.35
N MET A 46 -15.58 -4.09 0.59
CA MET A 46 -15.95 -2.89 1.33
C MET A 46 -17.00 -2.09 0.57
N SER A 47 -18.05 -1.65 1.26
CA SER A 47 -19.01 -0.71 0.69
C SER A 47 -18.43 0.71 0.64
N ALA A 48 -18.94 1.55 -0.26
CA ALA A 48 -18.57 2.96 -0.29
C ALA A 48 -18.85 3.67 1.05
N ARG A 49 -19.90 3.24 1.76
CA ARG A 49 -20.25 3.74 3.09
C ARG A 49 -19.18 3.40 4.13
N ASP A 50 -18.64 2.18 4.10
CA ASP A 50 -17.59 1.76 5.03
C ASP A 50 -16.28 2.51 4.78
N ILE A 51 -15.93 2.69 3.49
CA ILE A 51 -14.75 3.46 3.09
C ILE A 51 -14.87 4.92 3.57
N ALA A 52 -16.02 5.54 3.33
CA ALA A 52 -16.29 6.91 3.77
C ALA A 52 -16.22 7.02 5.30
N ARG A 53 -16.82 6.06 6.02
CA ARG A 53 -16.79 6.03 7.49
C ARG A 53 -15.37 5.89 8.03
N ALA A 54 -14.57 4.97 7.49
CA ALA A 54 -13.17 4.80 7.89
C ALA A 54 -12.36 6.09 7.65
N SER A 55 -12.56 6.72 6.49
CA SER A 55 -11.92 8.01 6.18
C SER A 55 -12.35 9.13 7.11
N GLU A 56 -13.62 9.17 7.49
CA GLU A 56 -14.15 10.18 8.41
C GLU A 56 -13.60 10.00 9.83
N LEU A 57 -13.48 8.74 10.30
CA LEU A 57 -12.86 8.44 11.59
C LEU A 57 -11.41 8.91 11.66
N ALA A 58 -10.63 8.67 10.61
CA ALA A 58 -9.26 9.17 10.51
C ALA A 58 -9.19 10.71 10.55
N LEU A 59 -10.21 11.40 10.03
CA LEU A 59 -10.31 12.86 10.06
C LEU A 59 -10.76 13.42 11.41
N ARG A 60 -11.62 12.71 12.16
CA ARG A 60 -12.18 13.17 13.44
C ARG A 60 -11.14 13.14 14.58
N GLY A 61 -10.21 12.19 14.58
CA GLY A 61 -9.23 12.03 15.64
C GLY A 61 -7.95 12.85 15.45
N GLY A 62 -7.32 13.26 16.56
CA GLY A 62 -5.89 13.58 16.64
C GLY A 62 -5.36 14.80 15.88
N ASP A 63 -4.03 14.91 15.92
CA ASP A 63 -3.21 15.96 15.29
C ASP A 63 -3.37 15.98 13.76
N LYS A 64 -3.65 17.16 13.20
CA LYS A 64 -3.80 17.37 11.74
C LYS A 64 -2.55 16.98 10.96
N THR A 65 -1.36 17.10 11.56
CA THR A 65 -0.08 16.76 10.92
C THR A 65 0.13 15.25 10.76
N ARG A 66 -0.70 14.43 11.41
CA ARG A 66 -0.67 12.97 11.32
C ARG A 66 -1.66 12.39 10.31
N LYS A 67 -2.39 13.24 9.58
CA LYS A 67 -3.43 12.85 8.62
C LYS A 67 -2.89 12.92 7.20
N VAL A 68 -3.20 11.90 6.41
CA VAL A 68 -2.64 11.72 5.07
C VAL A 68 -3.74 11.30 4.12
N ARG A 69 -3.85 12.02 3.01
CA ARG A 69 -4.68 11.61 1.87
C ARG A 69 -3.96 10.54 1.06
N CYS A 70 -4.56 9.37 1.01
CA CYS A 70 -4.08 8.15 0.34
C CYS A 70 -4.97 7.84 -0.87
N VAL A 71 -4.49 6.95 -1.74
CA VAL A 71 -5.26 6.40 -2.86
C VAL A 71 -5.58 4.94 -2.57
N LEU A 72 -6.87 4.57 -2.57
CA LEU A 72 -7.34 3.21 -2.34
C LEU A 72 -7.90 2.62 -3.63
N PHE A 73 -7.33 1.50 -4.06
CA PHE A 73 -7.81 0.65 -5.15
C PHE A 73 -8.71 -0.43 -4.54
N THR A 74 -10.01 -0.31 -4.75
CA THR A 74 -11.00 -1.21 -4.15
C THR A 74 -11.21 -2.47 -4.98
N THR A 75 -11.50 -3.58 -4.30
CA THR A 75 -11.95 -4.81 -4.97
C THR A 75 -13.25 -4.65 -5.76
N GLY A 76 -14.05 -3.63 -5.44
CA GLY A 76 -15.25 -3.24 -6.18
C GLY A 76 -14.98 -2.62 -7.56
N GLY A 77 -13.74 -2.25 -7.87
CA GLY A 77 -13.39 -1.64 -9.15
C GLY A 77 -13.28 -0.12 -9.13
N GLN A 78 -13.25 0.48 -7.95
CA GLN A 78 -13.15 1.93 -7.78
C GLN A 78 -11.75 2.31 -7.32
N VAL A 79 -11.28 3.47 -7.77
CA VAL A 79 -10.10 4.14 -7.23
C VAL A 79 -10.61 5.37 -6.49
N VAL A 80 -10.34 5.44 -5.18
CA VAL A 80 -10.91 6.47 -4.31
C VAL A 80 -9.84 7.09 -3.44
N ASN A 81 -9.90 8.41 -3.26
CA ASN A 81 -9.06 9.10 -2.31
C ASN A 81 -9.64 8.94 -0.91
N VAL A 82 -8.80 8.54 0.05
CA VAL A 82 -9.21 8.29 1.43
C VAL A 82 -8.24 8.96 2.41
N TRP A 83 -8.66 9.17 3.64
CA TRP A 83 -7.81 9.70 4.70
C TRP A 83 -7.41 8.62 5.67
N ALA A 84 -6.11 8.44 5.89
CA ALA A 84 -5.59 7.63 6.98
C ALA A 84 -4.87 8.53 7.98
N SER A 85 -4.73 8.08 9.22
CA SER A 85 -3.99 8.82 10.25
C SER A 85 -3.06 7.92 11.03
N SER A 86 -1.92 8.48 11.47
CA SER A 86 -1.01 7.81 12.38
C SER A 86 -1.52 7.94 13.83
N PRO A 87 -1.62 6.83 14.60
CA PRO A 87 -1.98 6.89 16.02
C PRO A 87 -0.99 7.77 16.82
N PRO A 88 -1.43 8.45 17.91
CA PRO A 88 -0.59 9.41 18.64
C PRO A 88 0.74 8.85 19.15
N ASN A 89 0.75 7.57 19.54
CA ASN A 89 1.92 6.89 20.12
C ASN A 89 2.74 6.10 19.08
N MET A 90 2.44 6.26 17.79
CA MET A 90 3.17 5.64 16.69
C MET A 90 3.98 6.68 15.91
N PRO A 91 5.04 6.25 15.20
CA PRO A 91 5.72 7.05 14.18
C PRO A 91 4.75 7.63 13.15
N ARG A 92 5.06 8.83 12.63
CA ARG A 92 4.18 9.55 11.67
C ARG A 92 3.99 8.83 10.34
N ASP A 93 4.92 7.96 9.98
CA ASP A 93 4.88 7.11 8.78
C ASP A 93 4.08 5.81 8.99
N MET A 94 3.72 5.47 10.23
CA MET A 94 2.86 4.33 10.57
C MET A 94 1.39 4.76 10.58
N LEU A 95 0.70 4.48 9.46
CA LEU A 95 -0.72 4.79 9.30
C LEU A 95 -1.59 3.66 9.86
N ASP A 96 -2.64 4.03 10.61
CA ASP A 96 -3.73 3.13 10.91
C ASP A 96 -4.61 2.97 9.67
N VAL A 97 -4.54 1.79 9.08
CA VAL A 97 -5.32 1.40 7.89
C VAL A 97 -6.32 0.30 8.22
N SER A 98 -6.52 -0.04 9.50
CA SER A 98 -7.41 -1.14 9.93
C SER A 98 -8.84 -0.98 9.42
N GLY A 99 -9.33 0.25 9.30
CA GLY A 99 -10.64 0.56 8.73
C GLY A 99 -10.79 0.21 7.23
N TYR A 100 -9.69 0.05 6.50
CA TYR A 100 -9.66 -0.34 5.08
C TYR A 100 -9.29 -1.81 4.88
N PHE A 101 -8.72 -2.44 5.89
CA PHE A 101 -8.16 -3.78 5.82
C PHE A 101 -8.63 -4.60 7.04
N PRO A 102 -9.88 -5.10 7.05
CA PRO A 102 -10.46 -5.77 8.21
C PRO A 102 -9.71 -7.06 8.60
N ASN A 103 -9.03 -7.69 7.64
CA ASN A 103 -8.18 -8.87 7.86
C ASN A 103 -6.71 -8.51 8.13
N GLY A 104 -6.40 -7.23 8.32
CA GLY A 104 -5.05 -6.70 8.38
C GLY A 104 -4.43 -6.44 7.01
N ALA A 105 -3.32 -5.71 7.02
CA ALA A 105 -2.56 -5.37 5.84
C ALA A 105 -1.06 -5.67 6.06
N THR A 106 -0.38 -5.94 4.96
CA THR A 106 1.08 -5.88 4.87
C THR A 106 1.45 -4.60 4.14
N SER A 107 2.59 -4.00 4.48
CA SER A 107 3.07 -2.80 3.80
C SER A 107 4.50 -2.94 3.34
N ALA A 108 4.84 -2.25 2.26
CA ALA A 108 6.21 -2.11 1.79
C ALA A 108 6.47 -0.68 1.33
N ARG A 109 7.74 -0.27 1.40
CA ARG A 109 8.20 1.02 0.90
C ARG A 109 8.82 0.84 -0.48
N VAL A 110 8.42 1.69 -1.42
CA VAL A 110 8.96 1.74 -2.77
C VAL A 110 9.75 3.03 -2.93
N THR A 111 11.06 2.91 -3.13
CA THR A 111 12.00 4.03 -3.27
C THR A 111 12.54 4.18 -4.69
N ASN A 112 12.33 3.16 -5.53
CA ASN A 112 12.86 3.04 -6.89
C ASN A 112 11.76 2.65 -7.87
N ILE A 113 11.92 3.00 -9.14
CA ILE A 113 11.00 2.54 -10.19
C ILE A 113 11.14 1.01 -10.30
N PRO A 114 10.03 0.24 -10.17
CA PRO A 114 10.08 -1.22 -10.14
C PRO A 114 10.86 -1.82 -11.31
N GLY A 115 11.82 -2.69 -10.99
CA GLY A 115 12.71 -3.34 -11.95
C GLY A 115 13.85 -2.49 -12.48
N THR A 116 14.11 -1.34 -11.85
CA THR A 116 15.23 -0.46 -12.19
C THR A 116 15.95 0.01 -10.93
N ARG A 117 17.18 0.55 -11.08
CA ARG A 117 17.89 1.23 -9.99
C ARG A 117 17.55 2.73 -9.90
N THR A 118 16.65 3.23 -10.73
CA THR A 118 16.27 4.65 -10.80
C THR A 118 15.44 5.03 -9.59
N LYS A 119 15.87 6.03 -8.82
CA LYS A 119 15.12 6.50 -7.64
C LYS A 119 13.85 7.22 -8.04
N LEU A 120 12.78 7.03 -7.26
CA LEU A 120 11.55 7.78 -7.45
C LEU A 120 11.74 9.25 -7.02
N PRO A 121 11.00 10.20 -7.62
CA PRO A 121 10.98 11.57 -7.15
C PRO A 121 10.49 11.70 -5.71
N ARG A 122 9.71 10.73 -5.21
CA ARG A 122 9.26 10.59 -3.82
C ARG A 122 9.09 9.11 -3.52
N ASP A 123 9.32 8.73 -2.28
CA ASP A 123 9.08 7.37 -1.83
C ASP A 123 7.58 7.14 -1.65
N TRP A 124 7.16 5.89 -1.80
CA TRP A 124 5.77 5.46 -1.64
C TRP A 124 5.70 4.35 -0.61
N ARG A 125 4.59 4.27 0.14
CA ARG A 125 4.24 3.09 0.94
C ARG A 125 2.99 2.47 0.33
N ILE A 126 3.07 1.18 0.03
CA ILE A 126 1.98 0.39 -0.51
C ILE A 126 1.52 -0.54 0.60
N PHE A 127 0.22 -0.50 0.90
CA PHE A 127 -0.46 -1.41 1.82
C PHE A 127 -1.32 -2.36 1.00
N VAL A 128 -1.22 -3.66 1.27
CA VAL A 128 -1.93 -4.72 0.57
C VAL A 128 -2.69 -5.55 1.60
N SER A 129 -3.91 -5.94 1.27
CA SER A 129 -4.69 -6.83 2.11
C SER A 129 -3.96 -8.15 2.40
N ASN A 130 -4.09 -8.63 3.64
CA ASN A 130 -3.62 -9.96 4.01
C ASN A 130 -4.58 -11.09 3.59
N GLY A 131 -5.72 -10.76 2.96
CA GLY A 131 -6.64 -11.75 2.43
C GLY A 131 -5.92 -12.58 1.36
N GLY A 132 -5.67 -13.86 1.66
CA GLY A 132 -5.00 -14.77 0.74
C GLY A 132 -5.79 -15.04 -0.54
N LYS A 133 -5.66 -16.23 -1.12
CA LYS A 133 -6.33 -16.56 -2.41
C LYS A 133 -7.86 -16.35 -2.43
N LYS A 134 -8.50 -16.29 -1.26
CA LYS A 134 -9.94 -16.04 -1.08
C LYS A 134 -10.36 -14.57 -1.25
N ALA A 135 -9.43 -13.61 -1.26
CA ALA A 135 -9.77 -12.21 -1.48
C ALA A 135 -10.33 -11.98 -2.89
N PRO A 136 -11.35 -11.11 -3.05
CA PRO A 136 -11.92 -10.81 -4.36
C PRO A 136 -10.88 -10.17 -5.29
N ILE A 137 -11.01 -10.43 -6.59
CA ILE A 137 -10.17 -9.77 -7.61
C ILE A 137 -10.36 -8.25 -7.50
N ASN A 138 -9.24 -7.53 -7.46
CA ASN A 138 -9.18 -6.09 -7.56
C ASN A 138 -9.52 -5.65 -8.98
N ARG A 139 -10.81 -5.39 -9.21
CA ARG A 139 -11.31 -4.97 -10.52
C ARG A 139 -10.69 -3.65 -10.99
N ALA A 140 -10.23 -2.78 -10.09
CA ALA A 140 -9.63 -1.50 -10.46
C ALA A 140 -8.26 -1.74 -11.09
N ILE A 141 -7.42 -2.54 -10.42
CA ILE A 141 -6.10 -2.94 -10.92
C ILE A 141 -6.23 -3.79 -12.19
N ARG A 142 -7.15 -4.77 -12.22
CA ARG A 142 -7.38 -5.59 -13.42
C ARG A 142 -7.82 -4.75 -14.61
N LYS A 143 -8.69 -3.76 -14.42
CA LYS A 143 -9.14 -2.87 -15.51
C LYS A 143 -7.98 -2.00 -16.03
N ALA A 144 -7.12 -1.50 -15.13
CA ALA A 144 -6.04 -0.61 -15.50
C ALA A 144 -4.85 -1.33 -16.14
N TYR A 145 -4.53 -2.56 -15.70
CA TYR A 145 -3.28 -3.24 -16.04
C TYR A 145 -3.45 -4.62 -16.68
N ASN A 146 -4.68 -5.13 -16.77
CA ASN A 146 -4.95 -6.50 -17.18
C ASN A 146 -4.19 -7.56 -16.32
N VAL A 147 -3.89 -7.22 -15.06
CA VAL A 147 -3.24 -8.10 -14.08
C VAL A 147 -4.26 -8.61 -13.07
N GLU A 148 -4.19 -9.90 -12.74
CA GLU A 148 -4.99 -10.46 -11.66
C GLU A 148 -4.38 -10.13 -10.29
N TRP A 149 -4.88 -9.06 -9.69
CA TRP A 149 -4.59 -8.71 -8.30
C TRP A 149 -5.78 -9.07 -7.40
N ARG A 150 -5.56 -9.49 -6.16
CA ARG A 150 -6.63 -9.79 -5.18
C ARG A 150 -6.53 -8.86 -3.97
N GLY A 151 -7.66 -8.60 -3.32
CA GLY A 151 -7.71 -7.72 -2.15
C GLY A 151 -7.56 -6.24 -2.47
N HIS A 152 -7.66 -5.42 -1.42
CA HIS A 152 -7.50 -3.97 -1.48
C HIS A 152 -6.02 -3.58 -1.58
N VAL A 153 -5.76 -2.42 -2.19
CA VAL A 153 -4.44 -1.79 -2.19
C VAL A 153 -4.60 -0.33 -1.81
N LEU A 154 -3.85 0.13 -0.81
CA LEU A 154 -3.80 1.53 -0.41
C LEU A 154 -2.39 2.05 -0.61
N MET A 155 -2.27 3.23 -1.22
CA MET A 155 -1.00 3.87 -1.47
C MET A 155 -0.92 5.19 -0.74
N ALA A 156 0.20 5.41 -0.06
CA ALA A 156 0.58 6.65 0.58
C ALA A 156 1.92 7.12 0.02
N GLN A 157 2.16 8.42 0.01
CA GLN A 157 3.40 9.01 -0.51
C GLN A 157 4.15 9.71 0.62
N TYR A 158 5.48 9.62 0.62
CA TYR A 158 6.33 10.37 1.54
C TYR A 158 6.64 11.78 1.04
N SER A 159 6.73 12.71 1.99
CA SER A 159 7.32 14.02 1.86
C SER A 159 8.85 13.90 1.82
N LYS A 160 9.48 14.57 0.85
CA LYS A 160 10.93 14.82 0.90
C LYS A 160 11.15 16.05 1.77
N ARG A 161 11.38 15.88 3.07
CA ARG A 161 12.04 16.92 3.88
C ARG A 161 13.52 16.58 3.99
N GLN A 162 14.36 17.60 3.80
CA GLN A 162 15.83 17.49 3.81
C GLN A 162 16.40 17.17 5.21
N ASN A 163 15.60 17.33 6.27
CA ASN A 163 15.99 16.94 7.63
C ASN A 163 15.50 15.53 7.93
N ARG A 164 16.46 14.63 8.07
CA ARG A 164 16.34 13.17 8.29
C ARG A 164 15.49 12.73 9.51
N GLU A 165 15.02 13.65 10.34
CA GLU A 165 14.49 13.28 11.65
C GLU A 165 13.00 12.94 11.69
N LEU A 166 12.21 13.35 10.69
CA LEU A 166 10.78 12.97 10.61
C LEU A 166 10.36 12.77 9.15
N GLU A 167 10.33 11.52 8.72
CA GLU A 167 9.65 11.15 7.48
C GLU A 167 8.15 11.40 7.64
N GLU A 168 7.65 12.40 6.92
CA GLU A 168 6.24 12.75 6.93
C GLU A 168 5.57 12.24 5.68
N MET A 169 4.36 11.71 5.80
CA MET A 169 3.55 11.35 4.65
C MET A 169 2.86 12.60 4.07
N LYS A 170 2.62 12.61 2.76
CA LYS A 170 2.02 13.71 2.01
C LYS A 170 0.73 13.29 1.33
N ASN A 171 -0.21 14.21 1.27
CA ASN A 171 -1.45 14.06 0.51
C ASN A 171 -1.16 13.77 -0.97
N ILE A 172 -1.72 12.68 -1.48
CA ILE A 172 -1.70 12.37 -2.90
C ILE A 172 -2.79 13.24 -3.59
N PRO A 173 -2.42 14.09 -4.56
CA PRO A 173 -3.39 14.84 -5.36
C PRO A 173 -4.08 13.91 -6.38
N ASP A 174 -5.26 14.30 -6.85
CA ASP A 174 -6.06 13.50 -7.79
C ASP A 174 -5.30 13.20 -9.09
N SER A 175 -4.45 14.13 -9.54
CA SER A 175 -3.58 13.98 -10.71
C SER A 175 -2.48 12.92 -10.56
N GLN A 176 -2.24 12.40 -9.35
CA GLN A 176 -1.24 11.35 -9.11
C GLN A 176 -1.85 9.96 -8.99
N GLN A 177 -3.15 9.80 -9.22
CA GLN A 177 -3.77 8.47 -9.26
C GLN A 177 -3.18 7.59 -10.37
N ASP A 178 -2.96 8.15 -11.56
CA ASP A 178 -2.34 7.43 -12.69
C ASP A 178 -0.90 7.01 -12.36
N TYR A 179 -0.17 7.84 -11.62
CA TYR A 179 1.18 7.52 -11.19
C TYR A 179 1.20 6.42 -10.11
N ALA A 180 0.28 6.50 -9.14
CA ALA A 180 0.10 5.46 -8.14
C ALA A 180 -0.23 4.12 -8.82
N ALA A 181 -1.11 4.17 -9.80
CA ALA A 181 -1.51 3.03 -10.58
C ALA A 181 -0.30 2.49 -11.41
N PHE A 182 0.51 3.35 -12.05
CA PHE A 182 1.73 2.95 -12.76
C PHE A 182 2.70 2.14 -11.88
N LEU A 183 2.83 2.50 -10.60
CA LEU A 183 3.66 1.75 -9.65
C LEU A 183 3.13 0.34 -9.34
N LEU A 184 1.84 0.07 -9.59
CA LEU A 184 1.21 -1.26 -9.43
C LEU A 184 1.22 -2.10 -10.71
N GLY A 185 1.42 -1.47 -11.87
CA GLY A 185 1.22 -2.05 -13.20
C GLY A 185 2.47 -2.56 -13.92
N LEU A 186 3.61 -2.61 -13.22
CA LEU A 186 4.91 -3.01 -13.77
C LEU A 186 5.30 -4.42 -13.32
#